data_AF-W9Z5P8-F1
#
_entry.id   AF-W9Z5P8-F1
#
_cell.length_a   1.000
_cell.length_b   1.000
_cell.length_c   1.000
_cell.angle_alpha   90.00
_cell.angle_beta   90.00
_cell.angle_gamma   90.00
#
_symmetry.space_group_name_H-M   'P 1'
#
loop_
_entity.id
_entity.type
_entity.pdbx_description
1 polymer ?
#
loop_
_entity_poly.entity_id
_entity_poly.type
_entity_poly.pdbx_seq_one_letter_code
_entity_poly.pdbx_strand_id
1 'polypeptide(L)'
;MELEMSAVRYMLDVEHRSLPTKEGDFNIYILGVLQGHNVVLACLPGNQGKGSAAIVATNMTRTFSCIKWQFLVGIGGGVPSTKHDIRLGDVVVSMPEGQYGGVVQYDLGKGTDDGFALNDFLSPPPPLLRGAVMKMRSDHRVSESRAEEFLSAMLETGRRLSVYEQPSADLDVLFETDYPHDPQNLTCEKCDRQKSVSRSCREFEGPEIHYGLIASGDRVVRSTAKRSEVIRNIGNILCFEMEAAGLMTEFSCIVIRGISDYADSHKNDNWQHYAAATAAACTKELLTYIDPEVASAVPVSSKDAASYWGNGLAARHVFHGKGAQNSGSGHFSIGKDLNIY
;
A
#
# COMPACT_ATOMS: atom_id res chain seq x y z
N MET A 1 -6.12 -8.74 8.50
CA MET A 1 -6.23 -8.92 9.97
C MET A 1 -7.00 -7.75 10.60
N GLU A 2 -7.51 -7.91 11.83
CA GLU A 2 -8.28 -6.86 12.53
C GLU A 2 -7.50 -5.53 12.64
N LEU A 3 -6.22 -5.60 13.03
CA LEU A 3 -5.36 -4.41 13.17
C LEU A 3 -5.16 -3.66 11.84
N GLU A 4 -5.04 -4.39 10.72
CA GLU A 4 -4.82 -3.76 9.40
C GLU A 4 -6.07 -3.03 8.92
N MET A 5 -7.24 -3.68 9.06
CA MET A 5 -8.51 -3.05 8.73
C MET A 5 -8.78 -1.85 9.65
N SER A 6 -8.48 -1.98 10.95
CA SER A 6 -8.67 -0.91 11.92
C SER A 6 -7.78 0.29 11.62
N ALA A 7 -6.51 0.09 11.24
CA ALA A 7 -5.64 1.17 10.80
C ALA A 7 -6.23 1.98 9.64
N VAL A 8 -6.77 1.30 8.61
CA VAL A 8 -7.41 1.98 7.48
C VAL A 8 -8.72 2.65 7.90
N ARG A 9 -9.53 2.00 8.75
CA ARG A 9 -10.76 2.57 9.29
C ARG A 9 -10.51 3.87 10.05
N TYR A 10 -9.48 3.91 10.89
CA TYR A 10 -9.16 5.10 11.69
C TYR A 10 -8.53 6.22 10.87
N MET A 11 -8.14 5.95 9.63
CA MET A 11 -7.71 6.97 8.66
C MET A 11 -8.89 7.62 7.92
N LEU A 12 -10.12 7.11 8.04
CA LEU A 12 -11.30 7.69 7.37
C LEU A 12 -11.55 9.12 7.85
N ASP A 13 -11.89 10.01 6.91
CA ASP A 13 -12.35 11.37 7.23
C ASP A 13 -13.77 11.35 7.78
N VAL A 14 -14.60 10.45 7.25
CA VAL A 14 -15.99 10.23 7.66
C VAL A 14 -16.31 8.74 7.59
N GLU A 15 -16.85 8.16 8.66
CA GLU A 15 -17.47 6.84 8.62
C GLU A 15 -18.97 6.96 8.32
N HIS A 16 -19.45 6.23 7.32
CA HIS A 16 -20.85 6.18 6.92
C HIS A 16 -21.60 5.04 7.63
N ARG A 17 -22.93 5.16 7.65
CA ARG A 17 -23.79 4.09 8.16
C ARG A 17 -23.65 2.84 7.29
N SER A 18 -23.65 1.66 7.91
CA SER A 18 -23.67 0.39 7.21
C SER A 18 -24.91 0.27 6.31
N LEU A 19 -24.73 -0.35 5.15
CA LEU A 19 -25.82 -0.72 4.26
C LEU A 19 -26.32 -2.13 4.59
N PRO A 20 -27.58 -2.47 4.22
CA PRO A 20 -28.08 -3.84 4.31
C PRO A 20 -27.17 -4.81 3.56
N THR A 21 -26.98 -6.01 4.10
CA THR A 21 -26.22 -7.07 3.43
C THR A 21 -26.90 -7.48 2.12
N LYS A 22 -26.10 -7.71 1.08
CA LYS A 22 -26.59 -8.24 -0.19
C LYS A 22 -26.72 -9.76 -0.10
N GLU A 23 -27.80 -10.30 -0.62
CA GLU A 23 -28.01 -11.75 -0.64
C GLU A 23 -26.83 -12.48 -1.32
N GLY A 24 -26.32 -13.52 -0.65
CA GLY A 24 -25.16 -14.29 -1.10
C GLY A 24 -23.80 -13.64 -0.85
N ASP A 25 -23.74 -12.43 -0.27
CA ASP A 25 -22.52 -11.78 0.20
C ASP A 25 -22.47 -11.79 1.74
N PHE A 26 -21.46 -12.49 2.28
CA PHE A 26 -21.24 -12.63 3.71
C PHE A 26 -20.14 -11.70 4.25
N ASN A 27 -19.57 -10.84 3.40
CA ASN A 27 -18.60 -9.85 3.83
C ASN A 27 -19.26 -8.82 4.74
N ILE A 28 -18.51 -8.33 5.71
CA ILE A 28 -18.88 -7.18 6.53
C ILE A 28 -18.10 -5.97 6.01
N TYR A 29 -18.84 -4.92 5.63
CA TYR A 29 -18.26 -3.70 5.06
C TYR A 29 -18.32 -2.53 6.02
N ILE A 30 -17.26 -1.73 5.99
CA ILE A 30 -17.24 -0.38 6.55
C ILE A 30 -17.22 0.59 5.37
N LEU A 31 -18.07 1.60 5.44
CA LEU A 31 -18.25 2.58 4.38
C LEU A 31 -17.76 3.93 4.90
N GLY A 32 -17.16 4.74 4.04
CA GLY A 32 -16.69 6.04 4.47
C GLY A 32 -16.12 6.90 3.36
N VAL A 33 -15.49 7.99 3.78
CA VAL A 33 -14.74 8.92 2.93
C VAL A 33 -13.27 8.89 3.33
N LEU A 34 -12.37 8.82 2.34
CA LEU A 34 -10.93 8.92 2.53
C LEU A 34 -10.33 9.84 1.45
N GLN A 35 -9.81 11.00 1.86
CA GLN A 35 -9.33 12.08 0.98
C GLN A 35 -10.37 12.47 -0.10
N GLY A 36 -11.63 12.60 0.31
CA GLY A 36 -12.74 12.94 -0.58
C GLY A 36 -13.27 11.78 -1.44
N HIS A 37 -12.61 10.62 -1.45
CA HIS A 37 -13.08 9.43 -2.17
C HIS A 37 -14.06 8.62 -1.33
N ASN A 38 -15.17 8.17 -1.93
CA ASN A 38 -16.02 7.17 -1.29
C ASN A 38 -15.30 5.82 -1.28
N VAL A 39 -15.14 5.22 -0.10
CA VAL A 39 -14.42 3.97 0.09
C VAL A 39 -15.28 2.91 0.76
N VAL A 40 -15.01 1.65 0.39
CA VAL A 40 -15.56 0.45 1.01
C VAL A 40 -14.40 -0.37 1.54
N LEU A 41 -14.40 -0.62 2.84
CA LEU A 41 -13.41 -1.47 3.50
C LEU A 41 -14.04 -2.82 3.78
N ALA A 42 -13.30 -3.90 3.50
CA ALA A 42 -13.64 -5.23 3.97
C ALA A 42 -12.45 -5.83 4.71
N CYS A 43 -12.72 -6.51 5.81
CA CYS A 43 -11.72 -7.37 6.45
C CYS A 43 -11.78 -8.76 5.80
N LEU A 44 -10.64 -9.43 5.68
CA LEU A 44 -10.59 -10.86 5.32
C LEU A 44 -10.98 -11.69 6.56
N PRO A 45 -12.16 -12.33 6.60
CA PRO A 45 -12.56 -13.11 7.77
C PRO A 45 -11.80 -14.44 7.82
N GLY A 46 -11.18 -14.76 8.96
CA GLY A 46 -10.54 -16.06 9.19
C GLY A 46 -9.07 -16.14 8.75
N ASN A 47 -8.71 -17.21 8.04
CA ASN A 47 -7.32 -17.51 7.66
C ASN A 47 -6.82 -16.55 6.57
N GLN A 48 -5.60 -16.03 6.75
CA GLN A 48 -4.86 -15.25 5.76
C GLN A 48 -4.57 -16.08 4.50
N GLY A 49 -4.35 -15.39 3.38
CA GLY A 49 -3.97 -16.03 2.12
C GLY A 49 -4.80 -15.62 0.91
N LYS A 50 -4.29 -15.98 -0.27
CA LYS A 50 -4.83 -15.61 -1.60
C LYS A 50 -6.31 -15.96 -1.79
N GLY A 51 -6.74 -17.15 -1.35
CA GLY A 51 -8.12 -17.62 -1.53
C GLY A 51 -9.15 -16.77 -0.78
N SER A 52 -8.85 -16.39 0.47
CA SER A 52 -9.71 -15.51 1.26
C SER A 52 -9.81 -14.11 0.64
N ALA A 53 -8.65 -13.57 0.21
CA ALA A 53 -8.58 -12.29 -0.49
C ALA A 53 -9.45 -12.28 -1.76
N ALA A 54 -9.33 -13.29 -2.61
CA ALA A 54 -10.10 -13.41 -3.85
C ALA A 54 -11.61 -13.47 -3.60
N ILE A 55 -12.07 -14.22 -2.60
CA ILE A 55 -13.50 -14.31 -2.24
C ILE A 55 -14.03 -12.95 -1.79
N VAL A 56 -13.30 -12.26 -0.91
CA VAL A 56 -13.72 -10.95 -0.40
C VAL A 56 -13.79 -9.92 -1.53
N ALA A 57 -12.76 -9.84 -2.38
CA ALA A 57 -12.73 -8.91 -3.51
C ALA A 57 -13.82 -9.20 -4.56
N THR A 58 -14.10 -10.48 -4.83
CA THR A 58 -15.17 -10.89 -5.75
C THR A 58 -16.53 -10.45 -5.24
N ASN A 59 -16.83 -10.74 -3.97
CA ASN A 59 -18.08 -10.34 -3.34
C ASN A 59 -18.22 -8.81 -3.24
N MET A 60 -17.14 -8.11 -2.90
CA MET A 60 -17.10 -6.65 -2.85
C MET A 60 -17.42 -6.03 -4.21
N THR A 61 -16.79 -6.51 -5.27
CA THR A 61 -17.04 -6.03 -6.64
C THR A 61 -18.48 -6.31 -7.08
N ARG A 62 -19.03 -7.47 -6.70
CA ARG A 62 -20.42 -7.83 -6.99
C ARG A 62 -21.43 -6.97 -6.21
N THR A 63 -21.11 -6.56 -4.99
CA THR A 63 -21.99 -5.73 -4.16
C THR A 63 -21.90 -4.26 -4.51
N PHE A 64 -20.69 -3.77 -4.81
CA PHE A 64 -20.40 -2.38 -5.16
C PHE A 64 -19.83 -2.28 -6.58
N SER A 65 -20.71 -2.32 -7.57
CA SER A 65 -20.33 -2.28 -8.99
C SER A 65 -19.70 -0.97 -9.45
N CYS A 66 -19.70 0.07 -8.60
CA CYS A 66 -19.07 1.36 -8.87
C CYS A 66 -17.57 1.41 -8.49
N ILE A 67 -17.03 0.36 -7.87
CA ILE A 67 -15.61 0.29 -7.52
C ILE A 67 -14.77 0.25 -8.80
N LYS A 68 -13.85 1.22 -8.95
CA LYS A 68 -12.93 1.31 -10.10
C LYS A 68 -11.53 0.78 -9.80
N TRP A 69 -11.07 1.00 -8.57
CA TRP A 69 -9.74 0.65 -8.12
C TRP A 69 -9.83 -0.02 -6.76
N GLN A 70 -8.93 -0.97 -6.51
CA GLN A 70 -8.83 -1.68 -5.25
C GLN A 70 -7.44 -1.45 -4.65
N PHE A 71 -7.40 -1.33 -3.33
CA PHE A 71 -6.15 -1.18 -2.59
C PHE A 71 -6.04 -2.36 -1.64
N LEU A 72 -4.96 -3.13 -1.77
CA LEU A 72 -4.63 -4.16 -0.81
C LEU A 72 -3.60 -3.58 0.17
N VAL A 73 -4.11 -3.13 1.31
CA VAL A 73 -3.34 -2.45 2.35
C VAL A 73 -3.15 -3.38 3.53
N GLY A 74 -1.92 -3.47 4.03
CA GLY A 74 -1.63 -4.30 5.19
C GLY A 74 -0.16 -4.28 5.56
N ILE A 75 0.30 -5.31 6.26
CA ILE A 75 1.70 -5.47 6.65
C ILE A 75 2.42 -6.50 5.76
N GLY A 76 3.74 -6.44 5.74
CA GLY A 76 4.62 -7.39 5.07
C GLY A 76 5.97 -7.51 5.76
N GLY A 77 6.73 -8.55 5.40
CA GLY A 77 8.11 -8.75 5.85
C GLY A 77 9.10 -8.13 4.87
N GLY A 78 9.86 -7.14 5.30
CA GLY A 78 10.79 -6.37 4.48
C GLY A 78 12.04 -7.17 4.08
N VAL A 79 12.64 -6.79 2.96
CA VAL A 79 13.88 -7.37 2.42
C VAL A 79 14.92 -6.26 2.28
N PRO A 80 15.64 -5.90 3.36
CA PRO A 80 16.69 -4.90 3.28
C PRO A 80 17.81 -5.33 2.34
N SER A 81 18.36 -4.38 1.60
CA SER A 81 19.49 -4.57 0.70
C SER A 81 20.38 -3.34 0.66
N THR A 82 21.53 -3.44 0.01
CA THR A 82 22.41 -2.27 -0.20
C THR A 82 21.79 -1.18 -1.07
N LYS A 83 20.78 -1.53 -1.89
CA LYS A 83 20.04 -0.58 -2.75
C LYS A 83 18.83 0.03 -2.04
N HIS A 84 18.24 -0.72 -1.10
CA HIS A 84 17.03 -0.35 -0.38
C HIS A 84 17.24 -0.62 1.11
N ASP A 85 17.56 0.44 1.86
CA ASP A 85 17.65 0.38 3.33
C ASP A 85 16.24 0.36 3.94
N ILE A 86 15.55 -0.77 3.77
CA ILE A 86 14.20 -0.98 4.30
C ILE A 86 14.30 -1.16 5.82
N ARG A 87 13.49 -0.40 6.54
CA ARG A 87 13.38 -0.43 8.01
C ARG A 87 11.98 -0.80 8.48
N LEU A 88 11.86 -1.19 9.74
CA LEU A 88 10.55 -1.45 10.32
C LEU A 88 9.74 -0.14 10.38
N GLY A 89 8.46 -0.22 10.00
CA GLY A 89 7.59 0.94 9.84
C GLY A 89 7.61 1.57 8.45
N ASP A 90 8.63 1.32 7.62
CA ASP A 90 8.64 1.75 6.22
C ASP A 90 7.46 1.15 5.45
N VAL A 91 7.18 1.72 4.27
CA VAL A 91 6.11 1.26 3.39
C VAL A 91 6.67 0.83 2.05
N VAL A 92 6.20 -0.28 1.52
CA VAL A 92 6.46 -0.74 0.15
C VAL A 92 5.19 -0.60 -0.67
N VAL A 93 5.27 0.13 -1.78
CA VAL A 93 4.20 0.26 -2.78
C VAL A 93 4.56 -0.58 -4.00
N SER A 94 3.68 -1.50 -4.40
CA SER A 94 3.91 -2.37 -5.55
C SER A 94 4.03 -1.57 -6.83
N MET A 95 5.18 -1.65 -7.51
CA MET A 95 5.42 -0.97 -8.79
C MET A 95 6.13 -1.92 -9.78
N PRO A 96 5.78 -1.87 -11.09
CA PRO A 96 6.43 -2.72 -12.08
C PRO A 96 7.94 -2.52 -12.12
N GLU A 97 8.70 -3.62 -12.18
CA GLU A 97 10.16 -3.62 -12.35
C GLU A 97 10.55 -4.77 -13.30
N GLY A 98 11.33 -4.44 -14.33
CA GLY A 98 11.74 -5.40 -15.36
C GLY A 98 10.54 -6.07 -16.03
N GLN A 99 10.49 -7.40 -15.91
CA GLN A 99 9.44 -8.24 -16.50
C GLN A 99 8.24 -8.49 -15.58
N TYR A 100 8.11 -7.82 -14.43
CA TYR A 100 7.06 -8.10 -13.46
C TYR A 100 6.14 -6.90 -13.25
N GLY A 101 4.84 -7.16 -13.06
CA GLY A 101 3.82 -6.12 -12.88
C GLY A 101 3.89 -5.35 -11.56
N GLY A 102 4.72 -5.77 -10.60
CA GLY A 102 4.86 -5.16 -9.27
C GLY A 102 4.57 -6.13 -8.13
N VAL A 103 3.88 -7.23 -8.43
CA VAL A 103 3.73 -8.39 -7.54
C VAL A 103 4.20 -9.62 -8.28
N VAL A 104 4.87 -10.53 -7.58
CA VAL A 104 5.32 -11.82 -8.13
C VAL A 104 4.86 -12.92 -7.19
N GLN A 105 4.11 -13.90 -7.72
CA GLN A 105 3.76 -15.07 -6.92
C GLN A 105 4.97 -16.02 -6.84
N TYR A 106 5.73 -15.95 -5.74
CA TYR A 106 7.02 -16.62 -5.66
C TYR A 106 6.92 -18.15 -5.46
N ASP A 107 5.76 -18.64 -5.04
CA ASP A 107 5.51 -20.05 -4.75
C ASP A 107 4.71 -20.78 -5.85
N LEU A 108 4.40 -20.09 -6.96
CA LEU A 108 3.72 -20.66 -8.13
C LEU A 108 4.67 -20.80 -9.32
N GLY A 109 4.95 -22.05 -9.67
CA GLY A 109 5.93 -22.36 -10.69
C GLY A 109 6.01 -23.84 -10.97
N LYS A 110 6.81 -24.19 -11.98
CA LYS A 110 7.14 -25.57 -12.29
C LYS A 110 8.42 -25.95 -11.56
N GLY A 111 8.37 -27.05 -10.83
CA GLY A 111 9.60 -27.78 -10.49
C GLY A 111 10.18 -28.38 -11.76
N THR A 112 11.45 -28.11 -12.00
CA THR A 112 12.25 -28.63 -13.12
C THR A 112 13.49 -29.33 -12.55
N ASP A 113 14.16 -30.14 -13.37
CA ASP A 113 15.40 -30.81 -12.96
C ASP A 113 16.50 -29.82 -12.55
N ASP A 114 16.46 -28.60 -13.10
CA ASP A 114 17.40 -27.50 -12.82
C ASP A 114 16.91 -26.51 -11.73
N GLY A 115 15.74 -26.76 -11.11
CA GLY A 115 15.19 -25.91 -10.05
C GLY A 115 13.77 -25.42 -10.30
N PHE A 116 13.38 -24.28 -9.71
CA PHE A 116 12.03 -23.75 -9.79
C PHE A 116 11.89 -22.66 -10.85
N ALA A 117 11.00 -22.85 -11.81
CA ALA A 117 10.68 -21.87 -12.85
C ALA A 117 9.33 -21.19 -12.59
N LEU A 118 9.32 -19.86 -12.48
CA LEU A 118 8.10 -19.08 -12.29
C LEU A 118 7.20 -19.18 -13.53
N ASN A 119 5.91 -19.44 -13.31
CA ASN A 119 4.96 -19.69 -14.40
C ASN A 119 4.11 -18.48 -14.79
N ASP A 120 4.10 -17.41 -13.99
CA ASP A 120 3.00 -16.45 -14.05
C ASP A 120 3.44 -14.98 -14.03
N PHE A 121 2.71 -14.15 -14.75
CA PHE A 121 2.84 -12.70 -14.78
C PHE A 121 1.54 -12.09 -14.24
N LEU A 122 1.63 -11.50 -13.05
CA LEU A 122 0.52 -10.78 -12.45
C LEU A 122 0.37 -9.39 -13.09
N SER A 123 -0.87 -8.94 -13.27
CA SER A 123 -1.16 -7.66 -13.92
C SER A 123 -0.56 -6.51 -13.12
N PRO A 124 -0.02 -5.48 -13.78
CA PRO A 124 0.48 -4.31 -13.08
C PRO A 124 -0.68 -3.46 -12.51
N PRO A 125 -0.40 -2.61 -11.50
CA PRO A 125 -1.39 -1.64 -11.04
C PRO A 125 -1.91 -0.75 -12.19
N PRO A 126 -3.18 -0.30 -12.12
CA PRO A 126 -3.79 0.54 -13.14
C PRO A 126 -2.94 1.77 -13.51
N PRO A 127 -2.94 2.22 -14.78
CA PRO A 127 -2.12 3.36 -15.22
C PRO A 127 -2.30 4.63 -14.38
N LEU A 128 -3.53 4.93 -13.95
CA LEU A 128 -3.82 6.09 -13.10
C LEU A 128 -3.08 6.01 -11.75
N LEU A 129 -3.16 4.86 -11.07
CA LEU A 129 -2.48 4.65 -9.78
C LEU A 129 -0.97 4.72 -9.94
N ARG A 130 -0.42 4.15 -11.03
CA ARG A 130 1.02 4.27 -11.34
C ARG A 130 1.43 5.72 -11.58
N GLY A 131 0.62 6.50 -12.29
CA GLY A 131 0.85 7.93 -12.50
C GLY A 131 0.86 8.71 -11.19
N ALA A 132 -0.11 8.44 -10.31
CA ALA A 132 -0.20 9.04 -8.98
C ALA A 132 1.03 8.70 -8.13
N VAL A 133 1.46 7.44 -8.10
CA VAL A 133 2.68 7.01 -7.41
C VAL A 133 3.93 7.71 -7.96
N MET A 134 4.04 7.87 -9.28
CA MET A 134 5.18 8.56 -9.89
C MET A 134 5.23 10.05 -9.51
N LYS A 135 4.08 10.72 -9.42
CA LYS A 135 4.01 12.11 -8.94
C LYS A 135 4.36 12.18 -7.45
N MET A 136 3.78 11.32 -6.62
CA MET A 136 4.07 11.22 -5.19
C MET A 136 5.57 11.00 -4.92
N ARG A 137 6.17 10.05 -5.63
CA ARG A 137 7.62 9.79 -5.56
C ARG A 137 8.46 11.01 -5.98
N SER A 138 7.98 11.81 -6.92
CA SER A 138 8.66 13.04 -7.34
C SER A 138 8.61 14.10 -6.24
N ASP A 139 7.45 14.29 -5.61
CA ASP A 139 7.25 15.26 -4.53
C ASP A 139 8.07 14.88 -3.28
N HIS A 140 8.24 13.58 -3.01
CA HIS A 140 9.11 13.06 -1.94
C HIS A 140 10.61 13.36 -2.11
N ARG A 141 11.05 13.86 -3.28
CA ARG A 141 12.44 14.30 -3.46
C ARG A 141 12.72 15.68 -2.88
N VAL A 142 11.67 16.45 -2.61
CA VAL A 142 11.76 17.86 -2.20
C VAL A 142 11.12 18.06 -0.83
N SER A 143 10.17 17.21 -0.47
CA SER A 143 9.37 17.27 0.75
C SER A 143 9.27 15.89 1.37
N GLU A 144 9.13 15.81 2.68
CA GLU A 144 8.90 14.55 3.38
C GLU A 144 7.50 13.99 3.07
N SER A 145 7.32 12.69 3.33
CA SER A 145 6.02 12.02 3.23
C SER A 145 5.03 12.62 4.22
N ARG A 146 3.76 12.74 3.81
CA ARG A 146 2.66 13.16 4.70
C ARG A 146 2.15 12.03 5.59
N ALA A 147 2.78 10.86 5.57
CA ALA A 147 2.37 9.73 6.40
C ALA A 147 2.37 10.10 7.90
N GLU A 148 3.39 10.82 8.39
CA GLU A 148 3.45 11.24 9.79
C GLU A 148 2.35 12.23 10.19
N GLU A 149 1.99 13.15 9.28
CA GLU A 149 0.87 14.08 9.46
C GLU A 149 -0.44 13.29 9.68
N PHE A 150 -0.71 12.31 8.81
CA PHE A 150 -1.91 11.49 8.92
C PHE A 150 -1.90 10.56 10.13
N LEU A 151 -0.75 10.01 10.50
CA LEU A 151 -0.59 9.20 11.71
C LEU A 151 -0.87 10.02 12.97
N SER A 152 -0.29 11.21 13.07
CA SER A 152 -0.50 12.13 14.19
C SER A 152 -1.99 12.47 14.32
N ALA A 153 -2.64 12.84 13.22
CA ALA A 153 -4.07 13.12 13.19
C ALA A 153 -4.92 11.90 13.61
N MET A 154 -4.56 10.69 13.17
CA MET A 154 -5.24 9.46 13.59
C MET A 154 -5.14 9.26 15.11
N LEU A 155 -3.95 9.41 15.69
CA LEU A 155 -3.70 9.19 17.12
C LEU A 155 -4.48 10.19 18.01
N GLU A 156 -4.69 11.41 17.54
CA GLU A 156 -5.48 12.43 18.23
C GLU A 156 -6.96 12.06 18.37
N THR A 157 -7.49 11.19 17.50
CA THR A 157 -8.92 10.82 17.52
C THR A 157 -9.33 9.94 18.71
N GLY A 158 -8.38 9.30 19.39
CA GLY A 158 -8.72 8.49 20.55
C GLY A 158 -7.53 7.89 21.30
N ARG A 159 -7.56 7.98 22.64
CA ARG A 159 -6.51 7.47 23.54
C ARG A 159 -6.15 5.99 23.38
N ARG A 160 -7.07 5.16 22.88
CA ARG A 160 -6.81 3.72 22.66
C ARG A 160 -6.00 3.44 21.38
N LEU A 161 -5.77 4.47 20.56
CA LEU A 161 -5.01 4.37 19.33
C LEU A 161 -3.50 4.48 19.55
N SER A 162 -3.04 4.74 20.79
CA SER A 162 -1.60 4.75 21.12
C SER A 162 -0.89 3.43 20.81
N VAL A 163 -1.63 2.32 20.61
CA VAL A 163 -1.07 1.06 20.11
C VAL A 163 -0.46 1.19 18.70
N TYR A 164 -0.87 2.21 17.93
CA TYR A 164 -0.35 2.53 16.60
C TYR A 164 0.78 3.57 16.65
N GLU A 165 1.25 3.99 17.82
CA GLU A 165 2.45 4.84 17.95
C GLU A 165 3.69 4.07 17.47
N GLN A 166 4.69 4.83 17.00
CA GLN A 166 5.97 4.25 16.61
C GLN A 166 6.61 3.56 17.82
N PRO A 167 6.98 2.27 17.72
CA PRO A 167 7.76 1.62 18.74
C PRO A 167 9.11 2.29 18.90
N SER A 168 9.75 2.09 20.05
CA SER A 168 11.09 2.65 20.29
C SER A 168 12.09 2.18 19.22
N ALA A 169 12.92 3.10 18.73
CA ALA A 169 13.85 2.85 17.62
C ALA A 169 14.89 1.75 17.92
N ASP A 170 15.15 1.44 19.19
CA ASP A 170 16.02 0.34 19.62
C ASP A 170 15.41 -1.07 19.37
N LEU A 171 14.12 -1.12 19.04
CA LEU A 171 13.41 -2.33 18.59
C LEU A 171 13.51 -2.53 17.07
N ASP A 172 14.04 -1.58 16.31
CA ASP A 172 14.37 -1.75 14.90
C ASP A 172 15.77 -2.38 14.75
N VAL A 173 15.81 -3.71 14.85
CA VAL A 173 17.06 -4.49 14.80
C VAL A 173 17.08 -5.40 13.59
N LEU A 174 18.01 -5.13 12.69
CA LEU A 174 18.36 -6.04 11.61
C LEU A 174 19.58 -6.86 12.02
N PHE A 175 19.45 -8.19 12.04
CA PHE A 175 20.56 -9.10 12.36
C PHE A 175 21.31 -9.53 11.09
N GLU A 176 22.57 -9.96 11.26
CA GLU A 176 23.37 -10.59 10.21
C GLU A 176 22.65 -11.80 9.61
N THR A 177 22.79 -12.01 8.30
CA THR A 177 22.05 -13.05 7.57
C THR A 177 22.36 -14.48 8.01
N ASP A 178 23.56 -14.71 8.52
CA ASP A 178 24.08 -16.00 8.98
C ASP A 178 23.89 -16.22 10.49
N TYR A 179 23.24 -15.28 11.19
CA TYR A 179 22.87 -15.39 12.60
C TYR A 179 21.40 -15.82 12.71
N PRO A 180 21.07 -17.11 12.95
CA PRO A 180 19.70 -17.54 13.13
C PRO A 180 19.20 -17.26 14.56
N HIS A 181 17.92 -16.93 14.67
CA HIS A 181 17.22 -16.86 15.95
C HIS A 181 17.08 -18.25 16.58
N ASP A 182 17.26 -18.35 17.90
CA ASP A 182 17.03 -19.60 18.64
C ASP A 182 15.52 -19.90 18.71
N PRO A 183 15.04 -21.01 18.09
CA PRO A 183 13.62 -21.35 18.06
C PRO A 183 12.98 -21.56 19.45
N GLN A 184 13.78 -21.76 20.51
CA GLN A 184 13.26 -21.91 21.88
C GLN A 184 12.83 -20.58 22.50
N ASN A 185 13.27 -19.45 21.96
CA ASN A 185 12.93 -18.13 22.46
C ASN A 185 11.80 -17.51 21.64
N LEU A 186 10.82 -16.91 22.31
CA LEU A 186 9.67 -16.25 21.66
C LEU A 186 10.03 -14.85 21.10
N THR A 187 11.06 -14.21 21.66
CA THR A 187 11.48 -12.84 21.32
C THR A 187 13.00 -12.78 21.11
N CYS A 188 13.45 -11.70 20.47
CA CYS A 188 14.88 -11.44 20.23
C CYS A 188 15.60 -10.79 21.42
N GLU A 189 15.00 -10.77 22.62
CA GLU A 189 15.63 -10.19 23.82
C GLU A 189 16.93 -10.89 24.22
N LYS A 190 17.03 -12.19 23.92
CA LYS A 190 18.24 -12.99 24.18
C LYS A 190 19.19 -13.08 22.99
N CYS A 191 18.88 -12.41 21.88
CA CYS A 191 19.77 -12.40 20.72
C CYS A 191 20.98 -11.51 20.99
N ASP A 192 22.14 -11.93 20.48
CA ASP A 192 23.37 -11.16 20.57
C ASP A 192 23.27 -9.88 19.72
N ARG A 193 23.19 -8.72 20.38
CA ARG A 193 23.13 -7.41 19.70
C ARG A 193 24.43 -7.08 18.95
N GLN A 194 25.54 -7.75 19.24
CA GLN A 194 26.78 -7.59 18.45
C GLN A 194 26.64 -8.17 17.05
N LYS A 195 25.65 -9.05 16.83
CA LYS A 195 25.25 -9.60 15.53
C LYS A 195 24.24 -8.72 14.78
N SER A 196 24.05 -7.48 15.21
CA SER A 196 23.21 -6.51 14.49
C SER A 196 23.99 -5.79 13.40
N VAL A 197 23.32 -5.53 12.28
CA VAL A 197 23.87 -4.75 11.18
C VAL A 197 23.89 -3.27 11.56
N SER A 198 25.07 -2.67 11.59
CA SER A 198 25.22 -1.23 11.80
C SER A 198 24.69 -0.46 10.59
N ARG A 199 23.75 0.44 10.83
CA ARG A 199 23.12 1.31 9.81
C ARG A 199 23.26 2.77 10.23
N SER A 200 23.48 3.67 9.28
CA SER A 200 23.56 5.11 9.55
C SER A 200 22.20 5.66 10.01
N CYS A 201 22.20 6.77 10.74
CA CYS A 201 20.94 7.50 10.97
C CYS A 201 20.37 7.99 9.63
N ARG A 202 19.04 8.02 9.51
CA ARG A 202 18.39 8.71 8.39
C ARG A 202 18.45 10.22 8.60
N GLU A 203 18.40 10.96 7.50
CA GLU A 203 18.40 12.42 7.49
C GLU A 203 17.01 13.04 7.77
N PHE A 204 15.96 12.22 7.79
CA PHE A 204 14.57 12.61 8.05
C PHE A 204 13.94 11.70 9.11
N GLU A 205 12.87 12.18 9.73
CA GLU A 205 12.04 11.42 10.66
C GLU A 205 10.88 10.74 9.91
N GLY A 206 10.49 9.55 10.39
CA GLY A 206 9.34 8.83 9.84
C GLY A 206 9.61 7.71 8.84
N PRO A 207 8.53 7.10 8.33
CA PRO A 207 8.61 5.95 7.44
C PRO A 207 9.05 6.36 6.02
N GLU A 208 9.99 5.61 5.45
CA GLU A 208 10.35 5.76 4.05
C GLU A 208 9.41 4.96 3.16
N ILE A 209 9.06 5.50 1.98
CA ILE A 209 8.24 4.80 1.00
C ILE A 209 9.12 4.26 -0.12
N HIS A 210 9.19 2.93 -0.21
CA HIS A 210 9.90 2.18 -1.24
C HIS A 210 8.95 1.74 -2.34
N TYR A 211 9.45 1.68 -3.58
CA TYR A 211 8.64 1.37 -4.76
C TYR A 211 9.29 0.23 -5.55
N GLY A 212 8.60 -0.89 -5.70
CA GLY A 212 9.15 -2.04 -6.43
C GLY A 212 8.36 -3.33 -6.24
N LEU A 213 9.06 -4.46 -6.37
CA LEU A 213 8.44 -5.79 -6.39
C LEU A 213 8.07 -6.28 -5.01
N ILE A 214 6.86 -6.82 -4.89
CA ILE A 214 6.36 -7.52 -3.71
C ILE A 214 6.23 -9.02 -4.04
N ALA A 215 6.80 -9.87 -3.20
CA ALA A 215 6.71 -11.32 -3.32
C ALA A 215 5.48 -11.85 -2.57
N SER A 216 4.54 -12.44 -3.30
CA SER A 216 3.28 -12.97 -2.75
C SER A 216 3.27 -14.50 -2.70
N GLY A 217 2.79 -15.11 -1.61
CA GLY A 217 2.65 -16.56 -1.50
C GLY A 217 1.91 -17.02 -0.26
N ASP A 218 1.56 -18.30 -0.15
CA ASP A 218 0.79 -18.84 0.99
C ASP A 218 1.66 -19.15 2.22
N ARG A 219 2.97 -18.85 2.15
CA ARG A 219 3.94 -19.18 3.20
C ARG A 219 4.48 -17.92 3.83
N VAL A 220 4.47 -17.88 5.17
CA VAL A 220 5.26 -16.91 5.92
C VAL A 220 6.74 -17.27 5.77
N VAL A 221 7.53 -16.34 5.26
CA VAL A 221 8.99 -16.50 5.15
C VAL A 221 9.63 -16.10 6.48
N ARG A 222 10.05 -17.10 7.27
CA ARG A 222 10.82 -16.92 8.53
C ARG A 222 12.22 -17.52 8.44
N SER A 223 12.79 -17.60 7.23
CA SER A 223 14.06 -18.27 6.97
C SER A 223 14.87 -17.49 5.95
N THR A 224 16.06 -17.08 6.36
CA THR A 224 17.00 -16.38 5.49
C THR A 224 17.36 -17.20 4.25
N ALA A 225 17.45 -18.54 4.37
CA ALA A 225 17.74 -19.42 3.24
C ALA A 225 16.64 -19.37 2.16
N LYS A 226 15.37 -19.46 2.58
CA LYS A 226 14.21 -19.36 1.68
C LYS A 226 14.10 -17.96 1.07
N ARG A 227 14.31 -16.91 1.89
CA ARG A 227 14.37 -15.53 1.40
C ARG A 227 15.42 -15.38 0.30
N SER A 228 16.64 -15.87 0.54
CA SER A 228 17.73 -15.82 -0.44
C SER A 228 17.44 -16.63 -1.70
N GLU A 229 16.74 -17.76 -1.60
CA GLU A 229 16.30 -18.53 -2.77
C GLU A 229 15.33 -17.74 -3.65
N VAL A 230 14.32 -17.11 -3.04
CA VAL A 230 13.36 -16.28 -3.77
C VAL A 230 14.05 -15.08 -4.42
N ILE A 231 14.97 -14.41 -3.72
CA ILE A 231 15.77 -13.31 -4.27
C ILE A 231 16.60 -13.77 -5.48
N ARG A 232 17.20 -14.96 -5.45
CA ARG A 232 17.96 -15.49 -6.60
C ARG A 232 17.06 -15.73 -7.82
N ASN A 233 15.82 -16.16 -7.61
CA ASN A 233 14.90 -16.49 -8.69
C ASN A 233 14.19 -15.26 -9.29
N ILE A 234 13.83 -14.28 -8.44
CA ILE A 234 13.03 -13.11 -8.84
C ILE A 234 13.90 -11.87 -9.06
N GLY A 235 14.95 -11.70 -8.25
CA GLY A 235 15.76 -10.49 -8.18
C GLY A 235 15.33 -9.57 -7.03
N ASN A 236 15.19 -8.28 -7.35
CA ASN A 236 15.04 -7.19 -6.38
C ASN A 236 13.63 -7.09 -5.78
N ILE A 237 13.25 -8.07 -4.96
CA ILE A 237 12.03 -7.99 -4.15
C ILE A 237 12.26 -7.13 -2.90
N LEU A 238 11.24 -6.38 -2.50
CA LEU A 238 11.32 -5.43 -1.38
C LEU A 238 10.60 -5.95 -0.12
N CYS A 239 9.55 -6.75 -0.27
CA CYS A 239 8.88 -7.39 0.85
C CYS A 239 8.13 -8.68 0.45
N PHE A 240 7.76 -9.46 1.47
CA PHE A 240 6.88 -10.61 1.38
C PHE A 240 5.51 -10.32 1.99
N GLU A 241 4.46 -10.83 1.37
CA GLU A 241 3.08 -10.83 1.88
C GLU A 241 2.31 -12.06 1.36
N MET A 242 1.03 -12.21 1.72
CA MET A 242 0.31 -13.48 1.54
C MET A 242 -0.97 -13.42 0.70
N GLU A 243 -1.40 -12.25 0.23
CA GLU A 243 -2.73 -12.08 -0.33
C GLU A 243 -2.72 -11.63 -1.80
N ALA A 244 -1.77 -10.79 -2.20
CA ALA A 244 -1.83 -10.03 -3.44
C ALA A 244 -1.94 -10.87 -4.71
N ALA A 245 -1.26 -12.01 -4.78
CA ALA A 245 -1.32 -12.87 -5.96
C ALA A 245 -2.73 -13.44 -6.23
N GLY A 246 -3.59 -13.51 -5.20
CA GLY A 246 -5.00 -13.88 -5.40
C GLY A 246 -5.86 -12.75 -5.99
N LEU A 247 -5.37 -11.51 -6.00
CA LEU A 247 -6.10 -10.33 -6.49
C LEU A 247 -5.57 -9.82 -7.83
N MET A 248 -4.25 -9.79 -8.00
CA MET A 248 -3.59 -9.10 -9.12
C MET A 248 -3.81 -9.76 -10.49
N THR A 249 -4.44 -10.93 -10.56
CA THR A 249 -4.83 -11.57 -11.82
C THR A 249 -6.06 -10.90 -12.44
N GLU A 250 -7.09 -10.63 -11.62
CA GLU A 250 -8.43 -10.25 -12.09
C GLU A 250 -8.86 -8.84 -11.67
N PHE A 251 -8.23 -8.27 -10.65
CA PHE A 251 -8.64 -6.98 -10.08
C PHE A 251 -7.64 -5.88 -10.38
N SER A 252 -8.17 -4.70 -10.72
CA SER A 252 -7.44 -3.44 -10.82
C SER A 252 -6.96 -3.00 -9.43
N CYS A 253 -5.81 -3.54 -8.99
CA CYS A 253 -5.33 -3.39 -7.62
C CYS A 253 -3.92 -2.77 -7.55
N ILE A 254 -3.67 -2.02 -6.48
CA ILE A 254 -2.32 -1.67 -6.01
C ILE A 254 -2.12 -2.20 -4.60
N VAL A 255 -0.93 -2.69 -4.31
CA VAL A 255 -0.58 -3.29 -3.01
C VAL A 255 0.33 -2.35 -2.24
N ILE A 256 0.00 -2.09 -0.98
CA ILE A 256 0.72 -1.19 -0.10
C ILE A 256 0.97 -1.92 1.22
N ARG A 257 2.25 -2.18 1.54
CA ARG A 257 2.66 -2.97 2.70
C ARG A 257 3.55 -2.19 3.63
N GLY A 258 3.10 -2.01 4.87
CA GLY A 258 3.94 -1.53 5.95
C GLY A 258 4.83 -2.65 6.46
N ILE A 259 6.09 -2.35 6.76
CA ILE A 259 7.09 -3.35 7.10
C ILE A 259 7.04 -3.65 8.61
N SER A 260 6.56 -4.84 8.96
CA SER A 260 6.40 -5.28 10.37
C SER A 260 7.53 -6.17 10.89
N ASP A 261 8.29 -6.78 9.99
CA ASP A 261 9.44 -7.63 10.29
C ASP A 261 10.37 -7.72 9.07
N TYR A 262 11.48 -8.46 9.16
CA TYR A 262 12.49 -8.59 8.10
C TYR A 262 12.41 -9.91 7.31
N ALA A 263 11.28 -10.62 7.33
CA ALA A 263 11.10 -11.90 6.65
C ALA A 263 12.22 -12.93 6.97
N ASP A 264 12.70 -12.92 8.21
CA ASP A 264 13.79 -13.76 8.70
C ASP A 264 13.38 -14.51 9.98
N SER A 265 14.33 -15.19 10.60
CA SER A 265 14.08 -15.95 11.82
C SER A 265 13.78 -15.07 13.05
N HIS A 266 14.06 -13.76 12.99
CA HIS A 266 13.90 -12.82 14.10
C HIS A 266 12.53 -12.11 14.12
N LYS A 267 11.63 -12.50 13.20
CA LYS A 267 10.26 -11.96 13.13
C LYS A 267 9.59 -11.97 14.52
N ASN A 268 9.13 -10.79 14.93
CA ASN A 268 8.29 -10.53 16.10
C ASN A 268 7.08 -9.64 15.71
N ASP A 269 6.24 -9.30 16.68
CA ASP A 269 4.95 -8.64 16.43
C ASP A 269 4.89 -7.18 16.93
N ASN A 270 6.00 -6.64 17.44
CA ASN A 270 6.05 -5.30 18.07
C ASN A 270 5.69 -4.18 17.09
N TRP A 271 5.99 -4.36 15.80
CA TRP A 271 5.83 -3.35 14.78
C TRP A 271 4.53 -3.48 13.97
N GLN A 272 3.71 -4.52 14.20
CA GLN A 272 2.55 -4.79 13.33
C GLN A 272 1.54 -3.64 13.31
N HIS A 273 1.23 -3.03 14.46
CA HIS A 273 0.28 -1.92 14.53
C HIS A 273 0.83 -0.70 13.79
N TYR A 274 2.02 -0.21 14.17
CA TYR A 274 2.63 0.94 13.51
C TYR A 274 2.79 0.72 12.00
N ALA A 275 3.29 -0.45 11.57
CA ALA A 275 3.41 -0.79 10.15
C ALA A 275 2.05 -0.76 9.42
N ALA A 276 0.98 -1.29 10.04
CA ALA A 276 -0.35 -1.19 9.44
C ALA A 276 -0.82 0.27 9.32
N ALA A 277 -0.52 1.10 10.32
CA ALA A 277 -0.86 2.51 10.30
C ALA A 277 -0.06 3.30 9.25
N THR A 278 1.25 3.03 9.09
CA THR A 278 2.07 3.70 8.07
C THR A 278 1.61 3.31 6.66
N ALA A 279 1.22 2.05 6.44
CA ALA A 279 0.61 1.60 5.18
C ALA A 279 -0.72 2.31 4.90
N ALA A 280 -1.57 2.45 5.91
CA ALA A 280 -2.84 3.17 5.80
C ALA A 280 -2.63 4.67 5.53
N ALA A 281 -1.66 5.29 6.21
CA ALA A 281 -1.29 6.69 6.01
C ALA A 281 -0.74 6.94 4.61
N CYS A 282 0.14 6.06 4.10
CA CYS A 282 0.63 6.11 2.73
C CYS A 282 -0.50 5.93 1.70
N THR A 283 -1.47 5.07 1.99
CA THR A 283 -2.67 4.92 1.15
C THR A 283 -3.48 6.21 1.10
N LYS A 284 -3.70 6.83 2.26
CA LYS A 284 -4.38 8.12 2.37
C LYS A 284 -3.61 9.20 1.59
N GLU A 285 -2.29 9.26 1.74
CA GLU A 285 -1.43 10.17 0.99
C GLU A 285 -1.55 9.98 -0.53
N LEU A 286 -1.47 8.74 -1.01
CA LEU A 286 -1.58 8.43 -2.44
C LEU A 286 -2.90 8.92 -3.05
N LEU A 287 -3.99 8.86 -2.28
CA LEU A 287 -5.30 9.37 -2.73
C LEU A 287 -5.32 10.90 -2.91
N THR A 288 -4.41 11.65 -2.29
CA THR A 288 -4.29 13.11 -2.53
C THR A 288 -3.80 13.45 -3.94
N TYR A 289 -3.25 12.46 -4.65
CA TYR A 289 -2.76 12.58 -6.03
C TYR A 289 -3.80 12.13 -7.06
N ILE A 290 -5.01 11.78 -6.62
CA ILE A 290 -6.10 11.30 -7.46
C ILE A 290 -7.32 12.16 -7.16
N ASP A 291 -7.87 12.81 -8.18
CA ASP A 291 -9.06 13.63 -8.01
C ASP A 291 -10.26 12.76 -7.63
N PRO A 292 -10.97 13.10 -6.55
CA PRO A 292 -12.26 12.48 -6.26
C PRO A 292 -13.22 12.68 -7.41
N GLU A 293 -14.00 11.66 -7.74
CA GLU A 293 -15.09 11.84 -8.68
C GLU A 293 -16.12 12.78 -8.06
N VAL A 294 -16.32 13.93 -8.70
CA VAL A 294 -17.43 14.81 -8.37
C VAL A 294 -18.68 13.97 -8.54
N ALA A 295 -19.35 13.63 -7.43
CA ALA A 295 -20.67 13.03 -7.50
C ALA A 295 -21.50 13.98 -8.37
N SER A 296 -21.87 13.54 -9.58
CA SER A 296 -22.81 14.30 -10.37
C SER A 296 -24.02 14.47 -9.48
N ALA A 297 -24.28 15.71 -9.04
CA ALA A 297 -25.51 16.01 -8.34
C ALA A 297 -26.61 15.43 -9.21
N VAL A 298 -27.30 14.41 -8.71
CA VAL A 298 -28.50 13.91 -9.37
C VAL A 298 -29.33 15.16 -9.62
N PRO A 299 -29.63 15.53 -10.87
CA PRO A 299 -30.38 16.76 -11.12
C PRO A 299 -31.71 16.58 -10.39
N VAL A 300 -31.85 17.29 -9.28
CA VAL A 300 -33.13 17.43 -8.61
C VAL A 300 -34.02 18.03 -9.67
N SER A 301 -35.05 17.26 -10.05
CA SER A 301 -36.06 17.63 -11.04
C SER A 301 -36.37 19.12 -10.91
N SER A 302 -35.99 19.89 -11.92
CA SER A 302 -36.16 21.33 -12.01
C SER A 302 -37.65 21.68 -12.05
N LYS A 303 -38.27 21.77 -10.87
CA LYS A 303 -39.55 22.48 -10.72
C LYS A 303 -39.52 23.66 -9.75
N ASP A 304 -38.46 23.86 -8.96
CA ASP A 304 -38.46 24.97 -7.97
C ASP A 304 -37.20 25.86 -7.93
N ALA A 305 -36.30 25.80 -8.92
CA ALA A 305 -35.09 26.64 -8.93
C ALA A 305 -35.23 27.85 -9.88
N ALA A 306 -36.06 28.81 -9.52
CA ALA A 306 -36.07 30.15 -10.11
C ALA A 306 -35.87 31.20 -9.02
N SER A 307 -34.61 31.49 -8.69
CA SER A 307 -34.08 32.79 -8.25
C SER A 307 -32.67 32.61 -7.69
N TYR A 308 -31.88 33.67 -7.75
CA TYR A 308 -30.47 33.80 -7.32
C TYR A 308 -29.41 33.51 -8.38
N TRP A 309 -29.34 34.42 -9.35
CA TRP A 309 -28.04 34.89 -9.86
C TRP A 309 -27.43 35.86 -8.84
N GLY A 310 -26.21 35.57 -8.38
CA GLY A 310 -25.41 36.45 -7.52
C GLY A 310 -23.95 36.02 -7.53
N ASN A 311 -23.12 36.85 -8.16
CA ASN A 311 -21.69 36.66 -8.42
C ASN A 311 -20.84 36.34 -7.18
N GLY A 312 -19.81 35.50 -7.36
CA GLY A 312 -18.77 35.25 -6.36
C GLY A 312 -17.56 34.51 -6.92
N LEU A 313 -16.69 35.24 -7.63
CA LEU A 313 -15.25 35.03 -7.91
C LEU A 313 -14.65 33.62 -7.64
N ALA A 314 -14.49 32.83 -8.69
CA ALA A 314 -13.41 31.85 -8.78
C ALA A 314 -12.33 32.44 -9.68
N ALA A 315 -11.17 32.81 -9.11
CA ALA A 315 -10.00 33.21 -9.88
C ALA A 315 -9.45 31.99 -10.62
N ARG A 316 -10.00 31.72 -11.81
CA ARG A 316 -9.47 30.72 -12.74
C ARG A 316 -8.29 31.34 -13.46
N HIS A 317 -7.08 30.91 -13.11
CA HIS A 317 -5.90 31.18 -13.92
C HIS A 317 -6.01 30.36 -15.20
N VAL A 318 -6.42 31.00 -16.31
CA VAL A 318 -6.51 30.39 -17.64
C VAL A 318 -5.25 30.75 -18.44
N PHE A 319 -4.64 29.76 -19.09
CA PHE A 319 -3.41 29.93 -19.88
C PHE A 319 -3.64 29.48 -21.34
N HIS A 320 -3.12 30.22 -22.33
CA HIS A 320 -3.33 29.94 -23.78
C HIS A 320 -2.10 29.99 -24.75
N GLY A 321 -1.93 28.95 -25.60
CA GLY A 321 -1.13 28.71 -26.85
C GLY A 321 -0.62 27.24 -27.21
N LYS A 322 0.27 27.00 -28.20
CA LYS A 322 0.63 25.62 -28.68
C LYS A 322 2.14 25.26 -28.59
N GLY A 323 2.51 23.98 -28.70
CA GLY A 323 3.93 23.56 -28.89
C GLY A 323 4.16 22.16 -29.48
N ALA A 324 5.44 21.74 -29.53
CA ALA A 324 5.97 20.70 -30.42
C ALA A 324 6.45 19.43 -29.68
N GLN A 325 6.23 18.26 -30.30
CA GLN A 325 6.60 16.93 -29.78
C GLN A 325 8.06 16.56 -30.12
N ASN A 326 8.78 16.02 -29.14
CA ASN A 326 10.04 15.31 -29.34
C ASN A 326 9.94 13.89 -28.74
N SER A 327 10.44 12.89 -29.46
CA SER A 327 10.21 11.46 -29.20
C SER A 327 11.37 10.82 -28.40
N GLY A 328 11.40 11.04 -27.08
CA GLY A 328 12.35 10.43 -26.14
C GLY A 328 11.99 10.68 -24.68
N SER A 329 12.31 9.70 -23.80
CA SER A 329 11.84 9.55 -22.42
C SER A 329 11.79 10.84 -21.58
N GLY A 330 10.57 11.27 -21.26
CA GLY A 330 10.26 12.57 -20.68
C GLY A 330 9.31 13.32 -21.60
N HIS A 331 8.08 12.82 -21.75
CA HIS A 331 7.05 13.55 -22.49
C HIS A 331 6.61 14.76 -21.64
N PHE A 332 7.20 15.91 -21.90
CA PHE A 332 6.66 17.19 -21.48
C PHE A 332 5.97 17.81 -22.70
N SER A 333 4.65 17.96 -22.65
CA SER A 333 3.92 18.73 -23.65
C SER A 333 4.10 20.20 -23.29
N ILE A 334 5.02 20.90 -23.98
CA ILE A 334 4.98 22.37 -23.96
C ILE A 334 3.83 22.76 -24.88
N GLY A 335 2.75 23.23 -24.29
CA GLY A 335 1.63 23.84 -24.99
C GLY A 335 1.17 24.98 -24.12
N LYS A 336 1.19 26.20 -24.66
CA LYS A 336 0.67 27.36 -23.94
C LYS A 336 -0.87 27.20 -23.61
N ASP A 337 -1.64 26.22 -24.14
CA ASP A 337 -3.11 25.97 -24.15
C ASP A 337 -3.42 24.60 -23.51
N LEU A 338 -2.93 24.35 -22.30
CA LEU A 338 -3.41 23.20 -21.52
C LEU A 338 -4.60 23.67 -20.69
N ASN A 339 -5.81 23.26 -21.07
CA ASN A 339 -6.97 23.40 -20.20
C ASN A 339 -6.81 22.40 -19.05
N ILE A 340 -6.30 22.89 -17.92
CA ILE A 340 -6.27 22.18 -16.65
C ILE A 340 -7.57 22.58 -15.94
N TYR A 341 -8.56 21.68 -15.96
CA TYR A 341 -9.86 21.90 -15.31
C TYR A 341 -9.82 21.51 -13.85
#